data_AF-A0A7S0E8E9-F1
#
_entry.id   AF-A0A7S0E8E9-F1
#
_cell.length_a   1.000
_cell.length_b   1.000
_cell.length_c   1.000
_cell.angle_alpha   90.00
_cell.angle_beta   90.00
_cell.angle_gamma   90.00
#
_symmetry.space_group_name_H-M   'P 1'
#
loop_
_entity.id
_entity.type
_entity.pdbx_description
1 polymer ?
#
loop_
_entity_poly.entity_id
_entity_poly.type
_entity_poly.pdbx_seq_one_letter_code
_entity_poly.pdbx_strand_id
1 'polypeptide(L)'
;AALAEALEALDLGSIDEKSRLEQWRGLTMPQRMLTMALFWNSMSDPSRLASVHKLVELLRGGGIDQQLAGIDASIKGGAGVLRGLDTSVYSGERHAKGWVSAFAAKPDEQQVDLMAELFKVLPADEQRLVIGSLM
;
A
#
# COMPACT_ATOMS: atom_id res chain seq x y z
N ALA A 1 -20.59 3.87 29.64
CA ALA A 1 -20.50 4.86 28.54
C ALA A 1 -19.09 4.99 27.93
N ALA A 2 -18.05 4.34 28.47
CA ALA A 2 -16.67 4.46 27.99
C ALA A 2 -16.23 3.32 27.05
N LEU A 3 -17.07 3.01 26.06
CA LEU A 3 -16.79 1.98 25.04
C LEU A 3 -17.11 2.49 23.62
N ALA A 4 -17.17 3.81 23.49
CA ALA A 4 -17.52 4.55 22.28
C ALA A 4 -16.52 5.68 22.01
N GLU A 5 -15.27 5.55 22.48
CA GLU A 5 -14.15 6.19 21.78
C GLU A 5 -13.96 5.39 20.50
N ALA A 6 -14.82 5.70 19.52
CA ALA A 6 -14.60 5.35 18.15
C ALA A 6 -13.15 5.73 17.83
N LEU A 7 -12.35 4.76 17.42
CA LEU A 7 -11.10 5.00 16.70
C LEU A 7 -11.47 5.88 15.49
N GLU A 8 -11.41 7.21 15.68
CA GLU A 8 -11.74 8.17 14.63
C GLU A 8 -10.78 7.91 13.48
N ALA A 9 -11.34 7.51 12.34
CA ALA A 9 -10.60 7.42 11.09
C ALA A 9 -9.90 8.76 10.84
N LEU A 10 -8.73 8.72 10.22
CA LEU A 10 -8.08 9.97 9.80
C LEU A 10 -8.97 10.65 8.76
N ASP A 11 -9.49 11.84 9.09
CA ASP A 11 -10.19 12.69 8.14
C ASP A 11 -9.16 13.40 7.24
N LEU A 12 -8.74 12.71 6.19
CA LEU A 12 -7.78 13.20 5.20
C LEU A 12 -8.50 13.72 3.93
N GLY A 13 -9.80 14.00 3.98
CA GLY A 13 -10.56 14.30 2.76
C GLY A 13 -10.58 13.12 1.77
N SER A 14 -10.74 13.41 0.48
CA SER A 14 -10.77 12.38 -0.57
C SER A 14 -9.39 12.10 -1.17
N ILE A 15 -9.10 10.83 -1.45
CA ILE A 15 -7.90 10.41 -2.19
C ILE A 15 -7.88 10.93 -3.63
N ASP A 16 -9.00 11.47 -4.13
CA ASP A 16 -9.10 12.10 -5.46
C ASP A 16 -8.74 13.59 -5.46
N GLU A 17 -8.49 14.18 -4.29
CA GLU A 17 -8.11 15.58 -4.18
C GLU A 17 -6.66 15.83 -4.61
N LYS A 18 -6.39 17.05 -5.09
CA LYS A 18 -5.04 17.48 -5.48
C LYS A 18 -4.04 17.47 -4.32
N SER A 19 -4.53 17.62 -3.09
CA SER A 19 -3.75 17.62 -1.84
C SER A 19 -3.35 16.22 -1.35
N ARG A 20 -3.80 15.13 -2.00
CA ARG A 20 -3.57 13.76 -1.51
C ARG A 20 -2.10 13.45 -1.22
N LEU A 21 -1.17 13.92 -2.05
CA LEU A 21 0.26 13.65 -1.86
C LEU A 21 0.86 14.39 -0.67
N GLU A 22 0.33 15.57 -0.37
CA GLU A 22 0.72 16.33 0.83
C GLU A 22 0.18 15.64 2.08
N GLN A 23 -1.11 15.27 2.07
CA GLN A 23 -1.76 14.52 3.15
C GLN A 23 -1.05 13.19 3.40
N TRP A 24 -0.69 12.46 2.35
CA TRP A 24 0.05 11.21 2.41
C TRP A 24 1.43 11.36 3.07
N ARG A 25 2.17 12.41 2.71
CA ARG A 25 3.47 12.71 3.33
C ARG A 25 3.33 13.14 4.79
N GLY A 26 2.23 13.78 5.14
CA GLY A 26 1.92 14.20 6.51
C GLY A 26 1.60 13.05 7.47
N LEU A 27 1.33 11.85 6.96
CA LEU A 27 1.11 10.67 7.79
C LEU A 27 2.39 10.23 8.51
N THR A 28 2.22 9.45 9.57
CA THR A 28 3.34 8.72 10.16
C THR A 28 3.63 7.45 9.34
N MET A 29 4.82 6.88 9.51
CA MET A 29 5.19 5.62 8.85
C MET A 29 4.17 4.49 9.13
N PRO A 30 3.78 4.18 10.39
CA PRO A 30 2.80 3.11 10.65
C PRO A 30 1.46 3.34 9.95
N GLN A 31 0.99 4.58 9.89
CA GLN A 31 -0.26 4.93 9.22
C GLN A 31 -0.17 4.74 7.70
N ARG A 32 0.97 5.07 7.09
CA ARG A 32 1.22 4.79 5.67
C ARG A 32 1.27 3.29 5.40
N MET A 33 2.00 2.53 6.20
CA MET A 33 2.13 1.08 6.02
C MET A 33 0.78 0.38 6.18
N LEU A 34 -0.01 0.75 7.19
CA LEU A 34 -1.36 0.25 7.37
C LEU A 34 -2.25 0.61 6.17
N THR A 35 -2.20 1.85 5.69
CA THR A 35 -3.01 2.28 4.54
C THR A 35 -2.63 1.52 3.26
N MET A 36 -1.33 1.35 2.97
CA MET A 36 -0.84 0.54 1.84
C MET A 36 -1.31 -0.91 1.95
N ALA A 37 -1.23 -1.51 3.14
CA ALA A 37 -1.68 -2.88 3.38
C ALA A 37 -3.20 -3.03 3.20
N LEU A 38 -3.99 -2.04 3.63
CA LEU A 38 -5.43 -2.04 3.42
C LEU A 38 -5.81 -1.86 1.94
N PHE A 39 -5.10 -1.00 1.21
CA PHE A 39 -5.26 -0.88 -0.25
C PHE A 39 -4.98 -2.21 -0.92
N TRP A 40 -3.82 -2.82 -0.63
CA TRP A 40 -3.43 -4.12 -1.13
C TRP A 40 -4.48 -5.20 -0.86
N ASN A 41 -4.99 -5.26 0.36
CA ASN A 41 -6.01 -6.24 0.77
C ASN A 41 -7.36 -6.03 0.06
N SER A 42 -7.63 -4.83 -0.47
CA SER A 42 -8.84 -4.55 -1.25
C SER A 42 -8.72 -4.86 -2.75
N MET A 43 -7.50 -5.04 -3.26
CA MET A 43 -7.24 -5.32 -4.69
C MET A 43 -7.57 -6.77 -5.05
N SER A 44 -7.95 -7.00 -6.30
CA SER A 44 -8.08 -8.33 -6.89
C SER A 44 -6.70 -8.96 -7.11
N ASP A 45 -6.62 -10.30 -7.21
CA ASP A 45 -5.35 -11.00 -7.47
C ASP A 45 -4.64 -10.53 -8.77
N PRO A 46 -5.35 -10.33 -9.91
CA PRO A 46 -4.74 -9.74 -11.09
C PRO A 46 -4.16 -8.34 -10.85
N SER A 47 -4.87 -7.48 -10.11
CA SER A 47 -4.39 -6.15 -9.78
C SER A 47 -3.19 -6.19 -8.84
N ARG A 48 -3.19 -7.08 -7.85
CA ARG A 48 -2.05 -7.30 -6.95
C ARG A 48 -0.79 -7.65 -7.72
N LEU A 49 -0.90 -8.59 -8.66
CA LEU A 49 0.21 -8.98 -9.52
C LEU A 49 0.71 -7.80 -10.38
N ALA A 50 -0.20 -7.07 -11.01
CA ALA A 50 0.14 -5.89 -11.81
C ALA A 50 0.81 -4.79 -10.96
N SER A 51 0.31 -4.56 -9.74
CA SER A 51 0.91 -3.64 -8.78
C SER A 51 2.32 -4.05 -8.43
N VAL A 52 2.58 -5.31 -8.09
CA VAL A 52 3.94 -5.75 -7.73
C VAL A 52 4.91 -5.51 -8.87
N HIS A 53 4.55 -5.89 -10.10
CA HIS A 53 5.40 -5.59 -11.26
C HIS A 53 5.70 -4.10 -11.36
N LYS A 54 4.69 -3.23 -11.24
CA LYS A 54 4.85 -1.78 -11.33
C LYS A 54 5.72 -1.22 -10.20
N LEU A 55 5.54 -1.68 -8.96
CA LEU A 55 6.34 -1.25 -7.80
C LEU A 55 7.80 -1.70 -7.96
N VAL A 56 8.03 -2.93 -8.42
CA VAL A 56 9.37 -3.46 -8.72
C VAL A 56 10.06 -2.64 -9.80
N GLU A 57 9.34 -2.26 -10.85
CA GLU A 57 9.86 -1.43 -11.93
C GLU A 57 10.29 -0.04 -11.46
N LEU A 58 9.53 0.58 -10.55
CA LEU A 58 9.88 1.87 -9.96
C LEU A 58 11.19 1.83 -9.15
N LEU A 59 11.60 0.64 -8.69
CA LEU A 59 12.81 0.45 -7.89
C LEU A 59 14.03 -0.01 -8.70
N ARG A 60 13.86 -0.40 -9.98
CA ARG A 60 14.99 -0.79 -10.83
C ARG A 60 16.01 0.35 -10.92
N GLY A 61 17.27 0.02 -10.70
CA GLY A 61 18.38 0.99 -10.71
C GLY A 61 18.66 1.68 -9.36
N GLY A 62 17.89 1.37 -8.30
CA GLY A 62 18.07 1.89 -6.95
C GLY A 62 18.88 1.00 -6.00
N GLY A 63 19.56 -0.04 -6.49
CA GLY A 63 20.36 -0.96 -5.69
C GLY A 63 19.55 -2.05 -4.95
N ILE A 64 18.30 -2.28 -5.37
CA ILE A 64 17.37 -3.26 -4.76
C ILE A 64 17.23 -4.52 -5.63
N ASP A 65 18.03 -4.61 -6.70
CA ASP A 65 17.90 -5.58 -7.79
C ASP A 65 17.92 -7.05 -7.32
N GLN A 66 18.61 -7.35 -6.22
CA GLN A 66 18.67 -8.70 -5.65
C GLN A 66 17.35 -9.10 -4.96
N GLN A 67 16.64 -8.15 -4.34
CA GLN A 67 15.29 -8.39 -3.80
C GLN A 67 14.27 -8.47 -4.94
N LEU A 68 14.44 -7.67 -6.01
CA LEU A 68 13.60 -7.74 -7.21
C LEU A 68 13.66 -9.11 -7.90
N ALA A 69 14.83 -9.75 -7.95
CA ALA A 69 14.98 -11.11 -8.48
C ALA A 69 14.19 -12.16 -7.68
N GLY A 70 14.10 -12.01 -6.36
CA GLY A 70 13.30 -12.88 -5.48
C GLY A 70 11.79 -12.74 -5.73
N ILE A 71 11.33 -11.51 -6.01
CA ILE A 71 9.93 -11.22 -6.36
C ILE A 71 9.58 -11.83 -7.71
N ASP A 72 10.39 -11.59 -8.74
CA ASP A 72 10.20 -12.18 -10.07
C ASP A 72 10.15 -13.71 -10.02
N ALA A 73 10.99 -14.34 -9.19
CA ALA A 73 10.98 -15.79 -8.99
C ALA A 73 9.73 -16.28 -8.26
N SER A 74 9.29 -15.55 -7.23
CA SER A 74 8.08 -15.88 -6.43
C SER A 74 6.80 -15.71 -7.25
N ILE A 75 6.73 -14.67 -8.08
CA ILE A 75 5.67 -14.44 -9.07
C ILE A 75 5.62 -15.59 -10.08
N LYS A 76 6.77 -15.96 -10.66
CA LYS A 76 6.86 -17.09 -11.62
C LYS A 76 6.52 -18.42 -10.97
N GLY A 77 6.79 -18.58 -9.67
CA GLY A 77 6.48 -19.77 -8.88
C GLY A 77 5.06 -19.84 -8.32
N GLY A 78 4.24 -18.78 -8.50
CA GLY A 78 2.85 -18.73 -8.01
C GLY A 78 2.70 -18.71 -6.47
N ALA A 79 3.78 -18.47 -5.73
CA ALA A 79 3.82 -18.60 -4.28
C ALA A 79 4.08 -17.23 -3.62
N GLY A 80 3.15 -16.77 -2.78
CA GLY A 80 3.38 -15.66 -1.83
C GLY A 80 2.73 -14.33 -2.21
N VAL A 81 2.97 -13.85 -3.44
CA VAL A 81 2.71 -12.45 -3.85
C VAL A 81 1.22 -12.07 -3.99
N LEU A 82 0.28 -13.00 -3.77
CA LEU A 82 -1.16 -12.74 -3.87
C LEU A 82 -1.89 -12.75 -2.51
N ARG A 83 -1.20 -13.09 -1.42
CA ARG A 83 -1.84 -13.18 -0.11
C ARG A 83 -2.15 -11.79 0.45
N GLY A 84 -3.22 -11.70 1.22
CA GLY A 84 -3.49 -10.51 2.02
C GLY A 84 -2.40 -10.31 3.07
N LEU A 85 -2.05 -9.04 3.32
CA LEU A 85 -1.10 -8.65 4.34
C LEU A 85 -1.76 -8.63 5.71
N ASP A 86 -1.05 -9.14 6.71
CA ASP A 86 -1.49 -9.03 8.11
C ASP A 86 -1.35 -7.58 8.59
N THR A 87 -2.48 -7.00 9.01
CA THR A 87 -2.54 -5.63 9.54
C THR A 87 -2.52 -5.59 11.07
N SER A 88 -2.49 -6.75 11.75
CA SER A 88 -2.54 -6.84 13.22
C SER A 88 -1.35 -6.15 13.90
N VAL A 89 -0.20 -6.10 13.24
CA VAL A 89 0.99 -5.37 13.73
C VAL A 89 0.78 -3.86 13.85
N TYR A 90 -0.23 -3.32 13.19
CA TYR A 90 -0.66 -1.92 13.28
C TYR A 90 -1.96 -1.78 14.11
N SER A 91 -2.30 -2.77 14.95
CA SER A 91 -3.49 -2.69 15.80
C SER A 91 -3.38 -1.50 16.75
N GLY A 92 -4.30 -0.55 16.63
CA GLY A 92 -4.29 0.71 17.38
C GLY A 92 -3.84 1.92 16.55
N GLU A 93 -3.29 1.70 15.36
CA GLU A 93 -3.00 2.79 14.42
C GLU A 93 -4.27 3.26 13.71
N ARG A 94 -4.33 4.57 13.48
CA ARG A 94 -5.39 5.18 12.67
C ARG A 94 -5.05 5.08 11.19
N HIS A 95 -6.04 4.97 10.34
CA HIS A 95 -5.85 5.01 8.88
C HIS A 95 -6.94 5.85 8.21
N ALA A 96 -6.69 6.22 6.96
CA ALA A 96 -7.60 6.99 6.14
C ALA A 96 -8.75 6.11 5.64
N LYS A 97 -9.72 5.79 6.50
CA LYS A 97 -10.84 4.88 6.15
C LYS A 97 -11.59 5.31 4.88
N GLY A 98 -11.81 6.63 4.73
CA GLY A 98 -12.43 7.18 3.52
C GLY A 98 -11.62 6.93 2.25
N TRP A 99 -10.29 6.98 2.35
CA TRP A 99 -9.40 6.67 1.23
C TRP A 99 -9.43 5.19 0.87
N VAL A 100 -9.47 4.28 1.85
CA VAL A 100 -9.55 2.83 1.59
C VAL A 100 -10.84 2.50 0.84
N SER A 101 -11.98 3.05 1.26
CA SER A 101 -13.25 2.85 0.55
C SER A 101 -13.23 3.46 -0.85
N ALA A 102 -12.69 4.67 -1.00
CA ALA A 102 -12.59 5.34 -2.30
C ALA A 102 -11.63 4.61 -3.25
N PHE A 103 -10.52 4.07 -2.73
CA PHE A 103 -9.57 3.25 -3.47
C PHE A 103 -10.21 1.95 -3.95
N ALA A 104 -10.87 1.21 -3.07
CA ALA A 104 -11.51 -0.08 -3.40
C ALA A 104 -12.63 0.06 -4.45
N ALA A 105 -13.27 1.24 -4.53
CA ALA A 105 -14.29 1.53 -5.54
C ALA A 105 -13.71 1.86 -6.93
N LYS A 106 -12.39 2.05 -7.06
CA LYS A 106 -11.75 2.38 -8.34
C LYS A 106 -11.62 1.14 -9.23
N PRO A 107 -11.63 1.33 -10.56
CA PRO A 107 -11.21 0.29 -11.50
C PRO A 107 -9.79 -0.21 -11.20
N ASP A 108 -9.55 -1.50 -11.43
CA ASP A 108 -8.29 -2.20 -11.18
C ASP A 108 -7.05 -1.45 -11.70
N GLU A 109 -7.09 -0.91 -12.92
CA GLU A 109 -5.98 -0.13 -13.50
C GLU A 109 -5.66 1.12 -12.68
N GLN A 110 -6.69 1.84 -12.21
CA GLN A 110 -6.51 3.03 -11.38
C GLN A 110 -6.00 2.68 -9.98
N GLN A 111 -6.40 1.54 -9.43
CA GLN A 111 -5.86 1.04 -8.17
C GLN A 111 -4.35 0.79 -8.28
N VAL A 112 -3.93 0.14 -9.37
CA VAL A 112 -2.51 -0.13 -9.67
C VAL A 112 -1.72 1.16 -9.81
N ASP A 113 -2.25 2.14 -10.55
CA ASP A 113 -1.62 3.43 -10.76
C ASP A 113 -1.48 4.24 -9.47
N LEU A 114 -2.53 4.30 -8.67
CA LEU A 114 -2.56 5.03 -7.42
C LEU A 114 -1.65 4.39 -6.36
N MET A 115 -1.61 3.06 -6.31
CA MET A 115 -0.65 2.32 -5.47
C MET A 115 0.79 2.72 -5.82
N ALA A 116 1.12 2.75 -7.12
CA ALA A 116 2.45 3.12 -7.60
C ALA A 116 2.80 4.59 -7.33
N GLU A 117 1.83 5.51 -7.48
CA GLU A 117 2.01 6.93 -7.19
C GLU A 117 2.36 7.17 -5.72
N LEU A 118 1.58 6.59 -4.81
CA LEU A 118 1.78 6.76 -3.36
C LEU A 118 3.06 6.07 -2.88
N PHE A 119 3.39 4.92 -3.45
CA PHE A 119 4.64 4.21 -3.18
C PHE A 119 5.87 5.03 -3.59
N LYS A 120 5.85 5.64 -4.78
CA LYS A 120 7.00 6.39 -5.33
C LYS A 120 7.45 7.54 -4.43
N VAL A 121 6.52 8.15 -3.69
CA VAL A 121 6.82 9.29 -2.82
C VAL A 121 7.18 8.89 -1.38
N LEU A 122 7.19 7.59 -1.06
CA LEU A 122 7.66 7.08 0.22
C LEU A 122 9.18 7.25 0.37
N PRO A 123 9.68 7.41 1.61
CA PRO A 123 11.10 7.24 1.91
C PRO A 123 11.61 5.86 1.48
N ALA A 124 12.89 5.76 1.11
CA ALA A 124 13.48 4.52 0.60
C ALA A 124 13.34 3.33 1.57
N ASP A 125 13.46 3.57 2.87
CA ASP A 125 13.29 2.50 3.88
C ASP A 125 11.84 2.02 3.95
N GLU A 126 10.86 2.90 3.78
CA GLU A 126 9.45 2.53 3.72
C GLU A 126 9.10 1.79 2.42
N GLN A 127 9.70 2.17 1.30
CA GLN A 127 9.58 1.42 0.04
C GLN A 127 10.07 -0.02 0.20
N ARG A 128 11.22 -0.21 0.87
CA ARG A 128 11.76 -1.54 1.20
C ARG A 128 10.84 -2.33 2.12
N LEU A 129 10.22 -1.69 3.12
CA LEU A 129 9.26 -2.34 4.01
C LEU A 129 8.02 -2.84 3.27
N VAL A 130 7.44 -2.01 2.39
CA VAL A 130 6.28 -2.40 1.56
C VAL A 130 6.65 -3.62 0.71
N ILE A 131 7.76 -3.56 -0.02
CA ILE A 131 8.20 -4.68 -0.87
C ILE A 131 8.50 -5.94 -0.05
N GLY A 132 9.20 -5.78 1.08
CA GLY A 132 9.51 -6.87 2.00
C GLY A 132 8.27 -7.56 2.58
N SER A 133 7.16 -6.83 2.72
CA SER A 133 5.89 -7.38 3.20
C SER A 133 5.15 -8.19 2.15
N LEU A 134 5.41 -7.95 0.86
CA LEU A 134 4.77 -8.64 -0.27
C LEU A 134 5.47 -9.97 -0.64
N MET A 135 6.62 -10.28 -0.01
CA MET A 135 7.40 -11.51 -0.17
C MET A 135 7.17 -12.48 0.98
#